data_AF-A0A359F8M3-F1
#
_entry.id   AF-A0A359F8M3-F1
#
_cell.length_a   1.000
_cell.length_b   1.000
_cell.length_c   1.000
_cell.angle_alpha   90.00
_cell.angle_beta   90.00
_cell.angle_gamma   90.00
#
_symmetry.space_group_name_H-M   'P 1'
#
loop_
_entity.id
_entity.type
_entity.pdbx_description
1 polymer ?
#
loop_
_entity_poly.entity_id
_entity_poly.type
_entity_poly.pdbx_seq_one_letter_code
_entity_poly.pdbx_strand_id
1 'polypeptide(L)'
;RLTLVGRSGPWDVYSVADITLVEGLENEPAVWTNVKDGIHDYARPAIDWFNDPQAWSVPLATSGPESWQRISKGESPEKKPLAKVKVSNVELTRNTISFDVDKPGVPVLIRVPYFPNWEASGAGNVYRVTPNQMVVIPTSQHVELTYPVSNLEWFAYLVSFLGFLIVLAMLWRPRARYAVLPREFFADREPDRAFFEGYEERTTIYEPVAYGAAMSDGLQETDLDQVNGATSDRPSELSPAESPAADSLQGLSPADTPSDPGPHESSISEDVSEQD
;
A
#
# COMPACT_ATOMS: atom_id res chain seq x y z
N ARG A 1 -26.14 -9.91 9.73
CA ARG A 1 -25.98 -10.43 11.12
C ARG A 1 -24.49 -10.58 11.43
N LEU A 2 -24.01 -10.15 12.61
CA LEU A 2 -22.61 -10.35 13.02
C LEU A 2 -22.47 -11.67 13.78
N THR A 3 -21.48 -12.48 13.41
CA THR A 3 -21.14 -13.73 14.09
C THR A 3 -19.67 -13.72 14.43
N LEU A 4 -19.30 -13.84 15.70
CA LEU A 4 -17.89 -13.94 16.09
C LEU A 4 -17.29 -15.23 15.50
N VAL A 5 -16.20 -15.10 14.74
CA VAL A 5 -15.51 -16.24 14.10
C VAL A 5 -14.11 -16.48 14.66
N GLY A 6 -13.55 -15.53 15.41
CA GLY A 6 -12.25 -15.73 16.05
C GLY A 6 -11.79 -14.53 16.87
N ARG A 7 -10.65 -14.71 17.53
CA ARG A 7 -9.93 -13.64 18.24
C ARG A 7 -8.46 -13.68 17.86
N SER A 8 -7.86 -12.52 17.68
CA SER A 8 -6.43 -12.35 17.40
C SER A 8 -5.87 -11.24 18.27
N GLY A 9 -5.26 -11.62 19.40
CA GLY A 9 -4.77 -10.67 20.40
C GLY A 9 -5.90 -9.81 20.96
N PRO A 10 -5.85 -8.47 20.86
CA PRO A 10 -6.91 -7.58 21.37
C PRO A 10 -8.12 -7.47 20.42
N TRP A 11 -8.11 -8.16 19.27
CA TRP A 11 -9.12 -8.01 18.23
C TRP A 11 -10.09 -9.19 18.18
N ASP A 12 -11.39 -8.90 18.19
CA ASP A 12 -12.45 -9.84 17.84
C ASP A 12 -12.72 -9.79 16.32
N VAL A 13 -12.80 -10.96 15.69
CA VAL A 13 -13.08 -11.10 14.24
C VAL A 13 -14.51 -11.58 14.07
N TYR A 14 -15.31 -10.82 13.32
CA TYR A 14 -16.71 -11.13 13.05
C TYR A 14 -16.93 -11.43 11.56
N SER A 15 -17.73 -12.44 11.28
CA SER A 15 -18.34 -12.66 9.97
C SER A 15 -19.64 -11.85 9.87
N VAL A 16 -19.81 -11.18 8.73
CA VAL A 16 -21.04 -10.49 8.36
C VAL A 16 -21.77 -11.36 7.35
N ALA A 17 -22.90 -11.94 7.78
CA ALA A 17 -23.80 -12.63 6.86
C ALA A 17 -24.67 -11.62 6.10
N ASP A 18 -25.08 -12.02 4.89
CA ASP A 18 -26.06 -11.32 4.05
C ASP A 18 -25.61 -9.93 3.58
N ILE A 19 -24.39 -9.84 3.02
CA ILE A 19 -23.93 -8.60 2.40
C ILE A 19 -24.39 -8.51 0.94
N THR A 20 -25.14 -7.46 0.64
CA THR A 20 -25.52 -7.14 -0.73
C THR A 20 -24.39 -6.35 -1.39
N LEU A 21 -23.64 -6.96 -2.31
CA LEU A 21 -22.56 -6.28 -3.03
C LEU A 21 -23.08 -5.34 -4.12
N VAL A 22 -24.20 -5.71 -4.76
CA VAL A 22 -24.81 -4.96 -5.86
C VAL A 22 -26.31 -4.87 -5.62
N GLU A 23 -26.88 -3.66 -5.67
CA GLU A 23 -28.29 -3.42 -5.39
C GLU A 23 -28.87 -2.30 -6.25
N GLY A 24 -30.18 -2.39 -6.55
CA GLY A 24 -30.91 -1.29 -7.17
C GLY A 24 -31.03 -0.10 -6.22
N LEU A 25 -30.84 1.11 -6.72
CA LEU A 25 -30.99 2.32 -5.92
C LEU A 25 -32.48 2.65 -5.69
N GLU A 26 -32.80 3.10 -4.48
CA GLU A 26 -34.15 3.59 -4.15
C GLU A 26 -34.39 5.01 -4.68
N ASN A 27 -33.34 5.84 -4.70
CA ASN A 27 -33.41 7.22 -5.17
C ASN A 27 -32.35 7.51 -6.23
N GLU A 28 -32.66 8.44 -7.13
CA GLU A 28 -31.74 8.90 -8.16
C GLU A 28 -30.52 9.58 -7.52
N PRO A 29 -29.28 9.21 -7.92
CA PRO A 29 -28.08 9.92 -7.47
C PRO A 29 -28.11 11.41 -7.80
N ALA A 30 -27.38 12.20 -7.02
CA ALA A 30 -27.14 13.60 -7.31
C ALA A 30 -25.68 13.82 -7.70
N VAL A 31 -25.40 14.76 -8.60
CA VAL A 31 -24.04 15.09 -9.01
C VAL A 31 -23.61 16.41 -8.40
N TRP A 32 -22.44 16.42 -7.78
CA TRP A 32 -21.81 17.66 -7.35
C TRP A 32 -21.36 18.51 -8.53
N THR A 33 -21.71 19.79 -8.51
CA THR A 33 -21.25 20.76 -9.52
C THR A 33 -19.79 21.15 -9.33
N ASN A 34 -19.32 21.17 -8.08
CA ASN A 34 -18.02 21.71 -7.67
C ASN A 34 -17.09 20.71 -6.97
N VAL A 35 -17.37 19.40 -7.03
CA VAL A 35 -16.48 18.33 -6.51
C VAL A 35 -16.02 17.46 -7.68
N LYS A 36 -14.72 17.19 -7.76
CA LYS A 36 -14.10 16.34 -8.79
C LYS A 36 -13.54 15.05 -8.18
N ASP A 37 -13.09 14.12 -9.02
CA ASP A 37 -12.55 12.83 -8.57
C ASP A 37 -11.22 12.93 -7.81
N GLY A 38 -10.51 14.05 -7.90
CA GLY A 38 -9.25 14.25 -7.17
C GLY A 38 -9.44 14.04 -5.67
N ILE A 39 -8.52 13.32 -5.02
CA ILE A 39 -8.65 12.97 -3.60
C ILE A 39 -8.82 14.21 -2.69
N HIS A 40 -8.16 15.31 -3.03
CA HIS A 40 -8.24 16.57 -2.28
C HIS A 40 -9.61 17.25 -2.40
N ASP A 41 -10.33 17.03 -3.50
CA ASP A 41 -11.67 17.56 -3.70
C ASP A 41 -12.73 16.63 -3.10
N TYR A 42 -12.57 15.32 -3.29
CA TYR A 42 -13.57 14.32 -2.99
C TYR A 42 -13.59 13.85 -1.53
N ALA A 43 -12.41 13.70 -0.90
CA ALA A 43 -12.30 12.95 0.36
C ALA A 43 -13.15 13.56 1.49
N ARG A 44 -13.08 14.88 1.69
CA ARG A 44 -13.85 15.53 2.77
C ARG A 44 -15.37 15.47 2.55
N PRO A 45 -15.91 15.91 1.40
CA PRO A 45 -17.34 15.76 1.12
C PRO A 45 -17.87 14.32 1.29
N ALA A 46 -17.09 13.33 0.85
CA ALA A 46 -17.49 11.93 0.99
C ALA A 46 -17.49 11.44 2.44
N ILE A 47 -16.53 11.89 3.26
CA ILE A 47 -16.50 11.62 4.71
C ILE A 47 -17.67 12.32 5.41
N ASP A 48 -17.97 13.57 5.05
CA ASP A 48 -19.08 14.33 5.62
C ASP A 48 -20.42 13.62 5.34
N TRP A 49 -20.63 13.14 4.10
CA TRP A 49 -21.78 12.31 3.73
C TRP A 49 -21.80 10.97 4.48
N PHE A 50 -20.65 10.31 4.63
CA PHE A 50 -20.57 9.01 5.30
C PHE A 50 -20.92 9.11 6.79
N ASN A 51 -20.53 10.20 7.44
CA ASN A 51 -20.81 10.47 8.85
C ASN A 51 -22.22 11.01 9.12
N ASP A 52 -23.01 11.31 8.07
CA ASP A 52 -24.41 11.73 8.20
C ASP A 52 -25.37 10.63 7.70
N PRO A 53 -25.95 9.82 8.60
CA PRO A 53 -26.91 8.79 8.23
C PRO A 53 -28.16 9.30 7.49
N GLN A 54 -28.54 10.57 7.68
CA GLN A 54 -29.70 11.14 6.97
C GLN A 54 -29.40 11.33 5.48
N ALA A 55 -28.13 11.50 5.11
CA ALA A 55 -27.69 11.70 3.74
C ALA A 55 -27.64 10.39 2.93
N TRP A 56 -27.60 9.22 3.58
CA TRP A 56 -27.40 7.92 2.92
C TRP A 56 -28.49 7.55 1.91
N SER A 57 -29.66 8.16 2.01
CA SER A 57 -30.78 7.91 1.09
C SER A 57 -30.51 8.33 -0.36
N VAL A 58 -29.56 9.24 -0.60
CA VAL A 58 -29.17 9.69 -1.95
C VAL A 58 -27.64 9.70 -2.05
N PRO A 59 -27.04 8.77 -2.82
CA PRO A 59 -25.61 8.80 -3.07
C PRO A 59 -25.23 10.02 -3.92
N LEU A 60 -24.09 10.63 -3.59
CA LEU A 60 -23.56 11.80 -4.28
C LEU A 60 -22.43 11.39 -5.22
N ALA A 61 -22.48 11.86 -6.46
CA ALA A 61 -21.58 11.50 -7.53
C ALA A 61 -20.71 12.69 -7.96
N THR A 62 -19.51 12.41 -8.45
CA THR A 62 -18.62 13.44 -9.06
C THR A 62 -18.94 13.69 -10.54
N SER A 63 -19.64 12.75 -11.17
CA SER A 63 -20.10 12.83 -12.55
C SER A 63 -21.36 11.97 -12.71
N GLY A 64 -22.10 12.17 -13.81
CA GLY A 64 -23.36 11.47 -14.04
C GLY A 64 -24.08 11.97 -15.29
N PRO A 65 -25.11 11.25 -15.77
CA PRO A 65 -26.00 11.74 -16.83
C PRO A 65 -26.54 13.14 -16.53
N GLU A 66 -26.86 13.90 -17.58
CA GLU A 66 -27.44 15.25 -17.45
C GLU A 66 -28.79 15.26 -16.74
N SER A 67 -29.52 14.14 -16.78
CA SER A 67 -30.82 13.99 -16.11
C SER A 67 -30.73 13.99 -14.59
N TRP A 68 -29.59 13.58 -14.02
CA TRP A 68 -29.42 13.55 -12.56
C TRP A 68 -29.40 14.97 -12.01
N GLN A 69 -30.02 15.16 -10.85
CA GLN A 69 -30.01 16.45 -10.17
C GLN A 69 -28.57 16.96 -9.92
N ARG A 70 -28.37 18.27 -10.04
CA ARG A 70 -27.09 18.94 -9.81
C ARG A 70 -27.18 19.75 -8.52
N ILE A 71 -26.23 19.55 -7.61
CA ILE A 71 -26.18 20.24 -6.33
C ILE A 71 -24.78 20.78 -6.06
N SER A 72 -24.68 21.84 -5.27
CA SER A 72 -23.40 22.32 -4.74
C SER A 72 -23.00 21.54 -3.49
N LYS A 73 -21.71 21.54 -3.15
CA LYS A 73 -21.25 21.02 -1.86
C LYS A 73 -22.00 21.67 -0.68
N GLY A 74 -22.54 20.84 0.22
CA GLY A 74 -23.26 21.28 1.42
C GLY A 74 -24.78 21.41 1.25
N GLU A 75 -25.27 21.33 0.00
CA GLU A 75 -26.70 21.24 -0.27
C GLU A 75 -27.20 19.81 -0.09
N SER A 76 -28.45 19.65 0.31
CA SER A 76 -29.11 18.35 0.41
C SER A 76 -29.88 18.07 -0.88
N PRO A 77 -29.68 16.92 -1.54
CA PRO A 77 -30.43 16.55 -2.73
C PRO A 77 -31.88 16.22 -2.40
N GLU A 78 -32.77 16.41 -3.38
CA GLU A 78 -34.13 15.92 -3.31
C GLU A 78 -34.17 14.39 -3.45
N LYS A 79 -35.05 13.72 -2.72
CA LYS A 79 -35.23 12.26 -2.81
C LYS A 79 -36.14 11.94 -4.00
N LYS A 80 -35.54 11.70 -5.16
CA LYS A 80 -36.26 11.31 -6.38
C LYS A 80 -36.37 9.79 -6.45
N PRO A 81 -37.54 9.19 -6.22
CA PRO A 81 -37.68 7.74 -6.16
C PRO A 81 -37.43 7.09 -7.54
N LEU A 82 -36.75 5.95 -7.54
CA LEU A 82 -36.52 5.12 -8.70
C LEU A 82 -37.45 3.91 -8.71
N ALA A 83 -37.63 3.30 -9.89
CA ALA A 83 -38.28 2.01 -9.98
C ALA A 83 -37.42 0.95 -9.28
N LYS A 84 -38.06 0.06 -8.51
CA LYS A 84 -37.35 -1.05 -7.87
C LYS A 84 -36.74 -1.98 -8.93
N VAL A 85 -35.47 -2.30 -8.76
CA VAL A 85 -34.71 -3.26 -9.58
C VAL A 85 -34.27 -4.41 -8.72
N LYS A 86 -34.50 -5.63 -9.20
CA LYS A 86 -33.96 -6.84 -8.59
C LYS A 86 -32.64 -7.19 -9.26
N VAL A 87 -31.61 -7.35 -8.43
CA VAL A 87 -30.28 -7.82 -8.86
C VAL A 87 -30.14 -9.29 -8.48
N SER A 88 -29.57 -10.10 -9.38
CA SER A 88 -29.29 -11.52 -9.16
C SER A 88 -27.95 -11.93 -9.75
N ASN A 89 -27.49 -13.15 -9.42
CA ASN A 89 -26.29 -13.76 -9.98
C ASN A 89 -25.05 -12.87 -9.87
N VAL A 90 -24.86 -12.26 -8.69
CA VAL A 90 -23.72 -11.38 -8.44
C VAL A 90 -22.47 -12.24 -8.26
N GLU A 91 -21.51 -12.10 -9.18
CA GLU A 91 -20.21 -12.73 -9.08
C GLU A 91 -19.11 -11.67 -9.01
N LEU A 92 -18.21 -11.84 -8.05
CA LEU A 92 -17.06 -10.98 -7.85
C LEU A 92 -15.80 -11.84 -7.95
N THR A 93 -14.95 -11.52 -8.92
CA THR A 93 -13.61 -12.09 -9.04
C THR A 93 -12.56 -11.06 -8.64
N ARG A 94 -11.28 -11.30 -8.97
CA ARG A 94 -10.21 -10.35 -8.70
C ARG A 94 -10.34 -9.07 -9.52
N ASN A 95 -10.82 -9.17 -10.76
CA ASN A 95 -10.82 -8.09 -11.73
C ASN A 95 -12.16 -7.96 -12.48
N THR A 96 -13.16 -8.77 -12.15
CA THR A 96 -14.47 -8.74 -12.80
C THR A 96 -15.57 -8.67 -11.75
N ILE A 97 -16.62 -7.91 -12.06
CA ILE A 97 -17.88 -7.88 -11.32
C ILE A 97 -18.98 -8.13 -12.34
N SER A 98 -19.78 -9.18 -12.16
CA SER A 98 -20.92 -9.45 -13.05
C SER A 98 -22.20 -9.63 -12.25
N PHE A 99 -23.31 -9.25 -12.84
CA PHE A 99 -24.64 -9.39 -12.24
C PHE A 99 -25.74 -9.27 -13.31
N ASP A 100 -26.91 -9.78 -12.98
CA ASP A 100 -28.11 -9.65 -13.79
C ASP A 100 -29.12 -8.70 -13.15
N VAL A 101 -29.84 -7.95 -14.00
CA VAL A 101 -30.93 -7.07 -13.62
C VAL A 101 -32.23 -7.46 -14.31
N ASP A 102 -33.34 -7.33 -13.59
CA ASP A 102 -34.68 -7.54 -14.16
C ASP A 102 -35.12 -6.39 -15.09
N LYS A 103 -34.74 -5.16 -14.76
CA LYS A 103 -35.08 -3.94 -15.50
C LYS A 103 -33.83 -3.09 -15.81
N PRO A 104 -33.39 -3.05 -17.08
CA PRO A 104 -32.38 -2.10 -17.53
C PRO A 104 -32.88 -0.64 -17.49
N GLY A 105 -31.93 0.31 -17.52
CA GLY A 105 -32.18 1.76 -17.56
C GLY A 105 -32.31 2.44 -16.21
N VAL A 106 -32.30 1.68 -15.11
CA VAL A 106 -32.35 2.23 -13.74
C VAL A 106 -30.97 2.09 -13.08
N PRO A 107 -30.45 3.13 -12.41
CA PRO A 107 -29.17 3.08 -11.72
C PRO A 107 -29.04 1.95 -10.68
N VAL A 108 -27.92 1.25 -10.72
CA VAL A 108 -27.55 0.17 -9.78
C VAL A 108 -26.28 0.55 -9.04
N LEU A 109 -26.30 0.38 -7.72
CA LEU A 109 -25.16 0.62 -6.83
C LEU A 109 -24.31 -0.64 -6.71
N ILE A 110 -23.00 -0.46 -6.82
CA ILE A 110 -21.98 -1.50 -6.62
C ILE A 110 -21.13 -1.06 -5.44
N ARG A 111 -21.18 -1.82 -4.34
CA ARG A 111 -20.47 -1.54 -3.08
C ARG A 111 -19.00 -1.96 -3.13
N VAL A 112 -18.38 -1.88 -4.31
CA VAL A 112 -16.95 -2.09 -4.54
C VAL A 112 -16.30 -0.71 -4.76
N PRO A 113 -15.09 -0.48 -4.24
CA PRO A 113 -14.41 0.80 -4.43
C PRO A 113 -14.24 1.19 -5.90
N TYR A 114 -14.55 2.44 -6.22
CA TYR A 114 -14.32 3.03 -7.53
C TYR A 114 -12.83 3.17 -7.85
N PHE A 115 -12.49 2.88 -9.09
CA PHE A 115 -11.24 3.23 -9.74
C PHE A 115 -11.50 3.67 -11.19
N PRO A 116 -10.72 4.62 -11.75
CA PRO A 116 -11.01 5.19 -13.07
C PRO A 116 -10.94 4.20 -14.26
N ASN A 117 -10.26 3.08 -14.11
CA ASN A 117 -10.00 2.13 -15.20
C ASN A 117 -11.07 1.04 -15.33
N TRP A 118 -12.15 1.07 -14.54
CA TRP A 118 -13.24 0.12 -14.70
C TRP A 118 -13.97 0.34 -16.02
N GLU A 119 -14.09 -0.71 -16.82
CA GLU A 119 -14.86 -0.72 -18.06
C GLU A 119 -16.12 -1.54 -17.87
N ALA A 120 -17.27 -1.02 -18.30
CA ALA A 120 -18.55 -1.72 -18.19
C ALA A 120 -19.04 -2.19 -19.57
N SER A 121 -19.47 -3.45 -19.63
CA SER A 121 -20.19 -4.07 -20.73
C SER A 121 -21.64 -4.32 -20.31
N GLY A 122 -22.60 -4.08 -21.21
CA GLY A 122 -24.03 -4.16 -20.88
C GLY A 122 -24.54 -3.01 -19.99
N ALA A 123 -23.71 -1.99 -19.74
CA ALA A 123 -24.07 -0.77 -19.02
C ALA A 123 -23.39 0.45 -19.66
N GLY A 124 -23.81 1.65 -19.24
CA GLY A 124 -23.14 2.91 -19.58
C GLY A 124 -21.82 3.11 -18.83
N ASN A 125 -21.43 4.38 -18.63
CA ASN A 125 -20.22 4.71 -17.87
C ASN A 125 -20.33 4.26 -16.39
N VAL A 126 -19.17 4.04 -15.78
CA VAL A 126 -19.04 3.79 -14.34
C VAL A 126 -18.88 5.13 -13.61
N TYR A 127 -19.83 5.46 -12.75
CA TYR A 127 -19.85 6.70 -12.00
C TYR A 127 -19.36 6.47 -10.57
N ARG A 128 -18.41 7.29 -10.11
CA ARG A 128 -18.02 7.31 -8.70
C ARG A 128 -19.11 7.94 -7.85
N VAL A 129 -19.50 7.26 -6.79
CA VAL A 129 -20.44 7.77 -5.80
C VAL A 129 -19.94 7.63 -4.37
N THR A 130 -20.53 8.38 -3.44
CA THR A 130 -20.21 8.31 -2.02
C THR A 130 -20.46 6.91 -1.42
N PRO A 131 -19.62 6.45 -0.47
CA PRO A 131 -18.42 7.11 0.03
C PRO A 131 -17.19 6.89 -0.86
N ASN A 132 -17.14 5.84 -1.66
CA ASN A 132 -16.19 5.64 -2.77
C ASN A 132 -16.67 4.46 -3.62
N GLN A 133 -17.97 4.31 -3.78
CA GLN A 133 -18.61 3.19 -4.46
C GLN A 133 -18.84 3.54 -5.93
N MET A 134 -19.46 2.62 -6.68
CA MET A 134 -19.73 2.80 -8.09
C MET A 134 -21.23 2.72 -8.37
N VAL A 135 -21.70 3.50 -9.33
CA VAL A 135 -23.02 3.35 -9.93
C VAL A 135 -22.86 3.15 -11.42
N VAL A 136 -23.63 2.21 -11.96
CA VAL A 136 -23.77 2.01 -13.40
C VAL A 136 -25.25 2.06 -13.78
N ILE A 137 -25.52 2.41 -15.03
CA ILE A 137 -26.87 2.36 -15.60
C ILE A 137 -26.88 1.21 -16.61
N PRO A 138 -27.51 0.06 -16.28
CA PRO A 138 -27.58 -1.08 -17.19
C PRO A 138 -28.30 -0.72 -18.48
N THR A 139 -27.75 -1.13 -19.62
CA THR A 139 -28.38 -1.06 -20.94
C THR A 139 -28.87 -2.44 -21.41
N SER A 140 -28.38 -3.51 -20.78
CA SER A 140 -28.75 -4.91 -20.99
C SER A 140 -29.10 -5.59 -19.66
N GLN A 141 -29.70 -6.79 -19.72
CA GLN A 141 -30.02 -7.57 -18.50
C GLN A 141 -28.77 -8.13 -17.82
N HIS A 142 -27.74 -8.48 -18.58
CA HIS A 142 -26.46 -8.92 -18.05
C HIS A 142 -25.46 -7.77 -18.10
N VAL A 143 -24.83 -7.48 -16.96
CA VAL A 143 -23.83 -6.42 -16.81
C VAL A 143 -22.53 -7.02 -16.31
N GLU A 144 -21.42 -6.61 -16.93
CA GLU A 144 -20.08 -7.03 -16.54
C GLU A 144 -19.15 -5.82 -16.47
N LEU A 145 -18.49 -5.62 -15.33
CA LEU A 145 -17.43 -4.64 -15.15
C LEU A 145 -16.10 -5.37 -15.12
N THR A 146 -15.15 -4.91 -15.93
CA THR A 146 -13.80 -5.46 -16.00
C THR A 146 -12.77 -4.40 -15.66
N TYR A 147 -11.82 -4.76 -14.82
CA TYR A 147 -10.60 -3.99 -14.60
C TYR A 147 -9.49 -4.57 -15.49
N PRO A 148 -9.12 -3.90 -16.59
CA PRO A 148 -8.17 -4.43 -17.55
C PRO A 148 -6.76 -4.45 -16.96
N VAL A 149 -5.99 -5.45 -17.38
CA VAL A 149 -4.54 -5.51 -17.13
C VAL A 149 -3.87 -4.47 -18.03
N SER A 150 -3.04 -3.60 -17.47
CA SER A 150 -2.40 -2.55 -18.25
C SER A 150 -1.39 -3.11 -19.27
N ASN A 151 -1.22 -2.44 -20.41
CA ASN A 151 -0.17 -2.83 -21.39
C ASN A 151 1.24 -2.79 -20.77
N LEU A 152 1.45 -1.92 -19.79
CA LEU A 152 2.71 -1.82 -19.05
C LEU A 152 2.96 -3.07 -18.19
N GLU A 153 1.92 -3.63 -17.57
CA GLU A 153 2.03 -4.89 -16.83
C GLU A 153 2.43 -6.05 -17.74
N TRP A 154 1.81 -6.16 -18.93
CA TRP A 154 2.22 -7.17 -19.92
C TRP A 154 3.69 -7.02 -20.32
N PHE A 155 4.15 -5.79 -20.54
CA PHE A 155 5.56 -5.53 -20.82
C PHE A 155 6.48 -5.91 -19.64
N ALA A 156 6.09 -5.58 -18.41
CA ALA A 156 6.83 -5.95 -17.21
C ALA A 156 6.91 -7.48 -17.02
N TYR A 157 5.83 -8.21 -17.31
CA TYR A 157 5.84 -9.67 -17.32
C TYR A 157 6.78 -10.24 -18.36
N LEU A 158 6.82 -9.68 -19.57
CA LEU A 158 7.76 -10.08 -20.62
C LEU A 158 9.22 -9.87 -20.17
N VAL A 159 9.55 -8.69 -19.62
CA VAL A 159 10.90 -8.40 -19.13
C VAL A 159 11.28 -9.31 -17.97
N SER A 160 10.35 -9.58 -17.04
CA SER A 160 10.57 -10.48 -15.90
C SER A 160 10.81 -11.91 -16.36
N PHE A 161 10.03 -12.38 -17.34
CA PHE A 161 10.21 -13.69 -17.97
C PHE A 161 11.58 -13.80 -18.65
N LEU A 162 12.01 -12.77 -19.39
CA LEU A 162 13.31 -12.75 -20.03
C LEU A 162 14.45 -12.73 -19.01
N GLY A 163 14.32 -11.95 -17.92
CA GLY A 163 15.26 -11.96 -16.80
C GLY A 163 15.37 -13.33 -16.13
N PHE A 164 14.25 -14.01 -15.92
CA PHE A 164 14.22 -15.38 -15.40
C PHE A 164 14.95 -16.35 -16.32
N LEU A 165 14.76 -16.26 -17.65
CA LEU A 165 15.49 -17.07 -18.62
C LEU A 165 17.00 -16.80 -18.61
N ILE A 166 17.42 -15.55 -18.40
CA ILE A 166 18.84 -15.19 -18.26
C ILE A 166 19.44 -15.85 -17.02
N VAL A 167 18.76 -15.80 -15.87
CA VAL A 167 19.20 -16.48 -14.64
C VAL A 167 19.29 -17.99 -14.86
N LEU A 168 18.29 -18.60 -15.50
CA LEU A 168 18.30 -20.02 -15.81
C LEU A 168 19.46 -20.39 -16.74
N ALA A 169 19.74 -19.57 -17.75
CA ALA A 169 20.90 -19.73 -18.62
C ALA A 169 22.23 -19.61 -17.87
N MET A 170 22.34 -18.72 -16.88
CA MET A 170 23.54 -18.62 -16.03
C MET A 170 23.73 -19.86 -15.15
N LEU A 171 22.64 -20.44 -14.64
CA LEU A 171 22.67 -21.68 -13.84
C LEU A 171 23.00 -22.91 -14.69
N TRP A 172 22.59 -22.93 -15.95
CA TRP A 172 22.85 -24.04 -16.89
C TRP A 172 24.13 -23.89 -17.70
N ARG A 173 24.73 -22.70 -17.75
CA ARG A 173 26.05 -22.54 -18.35
C ARG A 173 27.06 -23.32 -17.50
N PRO A 174 27.79 -24.29 -18.08
CA PRO A 174 28.89 -24.92 -17.36
C PRO A 174 29.82 -23.81 -16.89
N ARG A 175 30.21 -23.82 -15.61
CA ARG A 175 31.23 -22.90 -15.11
C ARG A 175 32.39 -22.99 -16.08
N ALA A 176 32.65 -21.92 -16.82
CA ALA A 176 33.85 -21.83 -17.61
C ALA A 176 34.98 -22.15 -16.63
N ARG A 177 35.66 -23.27 -16.83
CA ARG A 177 36.94 -23.47 -16.17
C ARG A 177 37.77 -22.34 -16.74
N TYR A 178 37.86 -21.24 -16.00
CA TYR A 178 38.89 -20.26 -16.25
C TYR A 178 40.17 -21.09 -16.21
N ALA A 179 40.76 -21.33 -17.38
CA ALA A 179 42.17 -21.67 -17.39
C ALA A 179 42.79 -20.50 -16.63
N VAL A 180 43.30 -20.78 -15.44
CA VAL A 180 44.21 -19.86 -14.78
C VAL A 180 45.37 -19.78 -15.75
N LEU A 181 45.33 -18.82 -16.67
CA LEU A 181 46.54 -18.43 -17.37
C LEU A 181 47.48 -18.04 -16.23
N PRO A 182 48.63 -18.72 -16.07
CA PRO A 182 49.56 -18.39 -15.01
C PRO A 182 49.85 -16.91 -15.17
N ARG A 183 49.34 -16.12 -14.24
CA ARG A 183 49.62 -14.71 -14.16
C ARG A 183 51.01 -14.71 -13.55
N GLU A 184 52.04 -14.67 -14.39
CA GLU A 184 53.42 -14.58 -13.91
C GLU A 184 53.47 -13.36 -12.98
N PHE A 185 53.58 -13.63 -11.68
CA PHE A 185 53.76 -12.57 -10.71
C PHE A 185 55.19 -12.09 -10.87
N PHE A 186 55.44 -10.79 -10.61
CA PHE A 186 56.78 -10.21 -10.73
C PHE A 186 57.87 -10.96 -9.94
N ALA A 187 57.49 -11.81 -8.97
CA ALA A 187 58.37 -12.67 -8.18
C ALA A 187 58.81 -13.97 -8.89
N ASP A 188 58.15 -14.38 -9.98
CA ASP A 188 58.50 -15.58 -10.75
C ASP A 188 59.60 -15.30 -11.80
N ARG A 189 59.94 -14.03 -12.03
CA ARG A 189 61.19 -13.68 -12.71
C ARG A 189 62.33 -14.03 -11.77
N GLU A 190 63.13 -15.03 -12.12
CA GLU A 190 64.47 -15.18 -11.53
C GLU A 190 65.14 -13.79 -11.59
N PRO A 191 65.63 -13.24 -10.47
CA PRO A 191 66.40 -12.01 -10.54
C PRO A 191 67.56 -12.26 -11.50
N ASP A 192 67.71 -11.40 -12.50
CA ASP A 192 68.86 -11.46 -13.41
C ASP A 192 70.12 -11.58 -12.55
N ARG A 193 70.85 -12.69 -12.69
CA ARG A 193 72.05 -13.00 -11.88
C ARG A 193 73.09 -11.86 -11.96
N ALA A 194 73.04 -11.09 -13.04
CA ALA A 194 73.81 -9.87 -13.25
C ALA A 194 73.57 -8.76 -12.20
N PHE A 195 72.41 -8.74 -11.53
CA PHE A 195 72.11 -7.76 -10.49
C PHE A 195 72.87 -8.04 -9.18
N PHE A 196 73.24 -9.30 -8.92
CA PHE A 196 73.92 -9.73 -7.69
C PHE A 196 75.44 -9.90 -7.84
N GLU A 197 75.97 -10.06 -9.05
CA GLU A 197 77.43 -10.11 -9.29
C GLU A 197 78.16 -8.80 -8.93
N GLY A 198 77.46 -7.66 -8.87
CA GLY A 198 78.06 -6.36 -8.56
C GLY A 198 78.15 -6.01 -7.06
N TYR A 199 77.53 -6.79 -6.17
CA TYR A 199 77.42 -6.43 -4.74
C TYR A 199 78.49 -7.08 -3.85
N GLU A 200 79.10 -8.20 -4.29
CA GLU A 200 80.16 -8.87 -3.50
C GLU A 200 81.54 -8.20 -3.62
N GLU A 201 81.75 -7.27 -4.56
CA GLU A 201 83.06 -6.64 -4.77
C GLU A 201 83.34 -5.41 -3.88
N ARG A 202 82.41 -5.02 -2.98
CA ARG A 202 82.57 -3.80 -2.17
C ARG A 202 82.21 -3.98 -0.69
N THR A 203 82.82 -4.96 -0.04
CA THR A 203 82.99 -4.92 1.43
C THR A 203 84.33 -5.54 1.81
N THR A 204 85.41 -4.84 1.47
CA THR A 204 86.70 -5.05 2.12
C THR A 204 87.03 -3.79 2.93
N ILE A 205 87.44 -4.02 4.18
CA ILE A 205 88.05 -3.09 5.14
C ILE A 205 87.06 -2.35 6.06
N TYR A 206 86.80 -2.95 7.22
CA TYR A 206 87.06 -2.29 8.51
C TYR A 206 87.65 -3.34 9.47
N GLU A 207 88.88 -3.09 9.93
CA GLU A 207 89.55 -3.89 10.95
C GLU A 207 88.79 -3.83 12.30
N PRO A 208 88.80 -4.92 13.09
CA PRO A 208 88.23 -4.89 14.43
C PRO A 208 89.21 -4.22 15.41
N VAL A 209 88.87 -3.02 15.90
CA VAL A 209 89.55 -2.45 17.08
C VAL A 209 88.96 -3.09 18.33
N ALA A 210 89.81 -3.77 19.10
CA ALA A 210 89.42 -4.53 20.28
C ALA A 210 89.44 -3.70 21.58
N TYR A 211 88.38 -3.90 22.36
CA TYR A 211 88.28 -3.92 23.83
C TYR A 211 88.73 -2.72 24.68
N GLY A 212 87.81 -2.25 25.54
CA GLY A 212 88.18 -1.84 26.90
C GLY A 212 87.34 -0.73 27.53
N ALA A 213 86.38 -1.15 28.36
CA ALA A 213 86.01 -0.61 29.67
C ALA A 213 85.72 0.90 29.89
N ALA A 214 84.60 1.09 30.61
CA ALA A 214 84.37 2.08 31.67
C ALA A 214 83.62 3.38 31.33
N MET A 215 82.75 3.73 32.30
CA MET A 215 82.07 5.01 32.57
C MET A 215 80.91 5.36 31.62
N SER A 216 79.65 5.40 32.08
CA SER A 216 79.06 6.37 33.02
C SER A 216 79.39 7.82 32.66
N ASP A 217 78.62 8.43 31.78
CA ASP A 217 77.89 9.66 32.11
C ASP A 217 76.92 10.02 30.99
N GLY A 218 75.85 10.72 31.37
CA GLY A 218 74.62 10.87 30.61
C GLY A 218 74.72 11.60 29.28
N LEU A 219 73.60 11.64 28.56
CA LEU A 219 73.11 12.80 27.82
C LEU A 219 71.64 12.57 27.41
N GLN A 220 70.91 13.68 27.38
CA GLN A 220 69.47 13.83 27.55
C GLN A 220 68.60 13.56 26.31
N GLU A 221 67.35 13.27 26.64
CA GLU A 221 66.13 13.33 25.84
C GLU A 221 65.88 14.76 25.32
N THR A 222 65.65 14.90 24.01
CA THR A 222 65.13 16.15 23.42
C THR A 222 63.97 15.86 22.47
N ASP A 223 62.83 16.40 22.89
CA ASP A 223 61.58 16.78 22.23
C ASP A 223 61.44 16.58 20.70
N LEU A 224 60.35 15.90 20.34
CA LEU A 224 59.61 16.11 19.09
C LEU A 224 58.11 16.22 19.35
N ASP A 225 57.72 17.11 20.27
CA ASP A 225 56.34 17.55 20.45
C ASP A 225 56.10 18.90 19.74
N GLN A 226 56.12 18.91 18.40
CA GLN A 226 55.58 20.06 17.66
C GLN A 226 55.26 19.83 16.17
N VAL A 227 54.38 18.88 15.82
CA VAL A 227 53.54 19.02 14.60
C VAL A 227 52.22 18.26 14.78
N ASN A 228 51.25 18.83 15.49
CA ASN A 228 49.86 18.39 15.42
C ASN A 228 48.95 19.62 15.36
N GLY A 229 48.61 20.00 14.13
CA GLY A 229 47.73 21.13 13.81
C GLY A 229 47.13 20.94 12.43
N ALA A 230 46.29 19.92 12.26
CA ALA A 230 45.38 19.82 11.12
C ALA A 230 44.12 19.05 11.55
N THR A 231 43.03 19.79 11.57
CA THR A 231 41.66 19.42 11.90
C THR A 231 41.11 18.36 10.93
N SER A 232 40.49 17.30 11.44
CA SER A 232 39.63 16.42 10.65
C SER A 232 38.29 16.27 11.37
N ASP A 233 37.29 17.01 10.87
CA ASP A 233 35.88 16.85 11.22
C ASP A 233 35.40 15.47 10.79
N ARG A 234 34.99 14.65 11.76
CA ARG A 234 34.29 13.39 11.55
C ARG A 234 33.05 13.40 12.45
N PRO A 235 31.82 13.32 11.91
CA PRO A 235 30.63 13.28 12.75
C PRO A 235 30.51 11.93 13.46
N SER A 236 30.34 12.00 14.77
CA SER A 236 30.09 10.86 15.66
C SER A 236 28.71 10.23 15.46
N GLU A 237 28.65 8.97 15.86
CA GLU A 237 27.54 8.02 15.85
C GLU A 237 26.17 8.61 16.24
N LEU A 238 25.15 8.24 15.45
CA LEU A 238 23.73 8.41 15.79
C LEU A 238 23.26 7.24 16.65
N SER A 239 22.90 7.55 17.90
CA SER A 239 22.10 6.70 18.78
C SER A 239 20.64 6.58 18.25
N PRO A 240 19.90 5.50 18.54
CA PRO A 240 18.57 5.28 17.97
C PRO A 240 17.55 6.32 18.46
N ALA A 241 16.82 6.92 17.51
CA ALA A 241 15.74 7.84 17.80
C ALA A 241 14.54 7.11 18.42
N GLU A 242 14.17 7.54 19.63
CA GLU A 242 12.92 7.23 20.30
C GLU A 242 11.76 7.90 19.53
N SER A 243 10.70 7.13 19.23
CA SER A 243 9.54 7.56 18.45
C SER A 243 8.50 8.23 19.36
N PRO A 244 8.04 9.47 19.11
CA PRO A 244 6.96 10.07 19.88
C PRO A 244 5.64 9.90 19.11
N ALA A 245 4.92 8.81 19.35
CA ALA A 245 3.53 8.66 18.90
C ALA A 245 2.81 7.49 19.61
N ALA A 246 2.52 7.60 20.90
CA ALA A 246 1.54 6.73 21.57
C ALA A 246 1.08 7.31 22.91
N ASP A 247 0.67 8.58 22.96
CA ASP A 247 0.03 9.10 24.16
C ASP A 247 -1.02 10.17 23.80
N SER A 248 -2.20 9.72 23.36
CA SER A 248 -3.44 10.51 23.26
C SER A 248 -4.65 9.61 22.92
N LEU A 249 -4.81 8.44 23.56
CA LEU A 249 -6.08 7.67 23.56
C LEU A 249 -6.22 6.83 24.84
N GLN A 250 -5.88 7.40 25.99
CA GLN A 250 -6.25 6.84 27.29
C GLN A 250 -7.22 7.79 27.99
N GLY A 251 -8.51 7.50 27.86
CA GLY A 251 -9.55 8.33 28.44
C GLY A 251 -10.98 7.91 28.15
N LEU A 252 -11.26 6.62 28.04
CA LEU A 252 -12.63 6.10 28.11
C LEU A 252 -12.62 4.77 28.89
N SER A 253 -12.92 4.87 30.18
CA SER A 253 -13.28 3.73 31.02
C SER A 253 -14.71 3.29 30.68
N PRO A 254 -15.04 1.99 30.56
CA PRO A 254 -16.42 1.56 30.39
C PRO A 254 -17.09 1.52 31.77
N ALA A 255 -17.79 2.60 32.12
CA ALA A 255 -18.77 2.60 33.19
C ALA A 255 -20.18 2.63 32.58
N ASP A 256 -21.03 1.78 33.15
CA ASP A 256 -22.48 1.72 33.05
C ASP A 256 -23.09 1.13 31.76
N THR A 257 -23.26 -0.19 31.82
CA THR A 257 -24.29 -0.93 31.08
C THR A 257 -25.66 -0.59 31.69
N PRO A 258 -26.64 -0.05 30.94
CA PRO A 258 -28.03 -0.09 31.36
C PRO A 258 -28.60 -1.46 30.99
N SER A 259 -29.14 -2.13 32.01
CA SER A 259 -29.82 -3.41 31.94
C SER A 259 -31.00 -3.41 30.96
N ASP A 260 -31.11 -4.52 30.25
CA ASP A 260 -32.27 -5.05 29.54
C ASP A 260 -33.59 -4.92 30.33
N PRO A 261 -34.67 -4.33 29.74
CA PRO A 261 -36.02 -4.68 30.12
C PRO A 261 -36.58 -5.66 29.08
N GLY A 262 -36.83 -6.89 29.55
CA GLY A 262 -37.55 -7.92 28.80
C GLY A 262 -38.96 -7.51 28.35
N PRO A 263 -39.64 -8.37 27.58
CA PRO A 263 -40.79 -7.98 26.77
C PRO A 263 -42.02 -7.73 27.64
N HIS A 264 -42.58 -6.52 27.57
CA HIS A 264 -43.93 -6.27 28.02
C HIS A 264 -44.92 -6.68 26.92
N GLU A 265 -45.63 -7.79 27.16
CA GLU A 265 -46.94 -8.04 26.56
C GLU A 265 -47.88 -6.90 26.97
N SER A 266 -48.45 -6.21 25.99
CA SER A 266 -49.63 -5.37 26.20
C SER A 266 -50.71 -5.81 25.23
N SER A 267 -51.70 -6.49 25.81
CA SER A 267 -52.98 -6.87 25.23
C SER A 267 -53.67 -5.64 24.62
N ILE A 268 -53.94 -5.70 23.32
CA ILE A 268 -54.93 -4.83 22.67
C ILE A 268 -56.21 -5.64 22.59
N SER A 269 -57.15 -5.33 23.47
CA SER A 269 -58.55 -5.71 23.36
C SER A 269 -59.20 -4.84 22.29
N GLU A 270 -59.54 -5.46 21.16
CA GLU A 270 -60.41 -4.89 20.12
C GLU A 270 -61.85 -4.80 20.65
N ASP A 271 -62.38 -3.58 20.59
CA ASP A 271 -63.77 -3.21 20.77
C ASP A 271 -64.49 -3.50 19.45
N VAL A 272 -65.32 -4.55 19.41
CA VAL A 272 -66.20 -4.85 18.27
C VAL A 272 -67.59 -4.40 18.62
N SER A 273 -67.98 -3.27 18.02
CA SER A 273 -69.33 -2.77 17.94
C SER A 273 -70.19 -3.69 17.05
N GLU A 274 -71.22 -4.30 17.63
CA GLU A 274 -72.37 -4.87 16.92
C GLU A 274 -73.19 -3.75 16.26
N GLN A 275 -73.37 -3.82 14.94
CA GLN A 275 -74.51 -3.25 14.22
C GLN A 275 -74.88 -4.21 13.07
N ASP A 276 -76.14 -4.66 13.15
CA ASP A 276 -77.02 -5.34 12.18
C ASP A 276 -76.69 -6.78 11.70
#